data_AF-A0AAB0A6K8-F1
#
_entry.id   AF-A0AAB0A6K8-F1
#
_cell.length_a   1.000
_cell.length_b   1.000
_cell.length_c   1.000
_cell.angle_alpha   90.00
_cell.angle_beta   90.00
_cell.angle_gamma   90.00
#
_symmetry.space_group_name_H-M   'P 1'
#
loop_
_entity.id
_entity.type
_entity.pdbx_description
1 polymer ?
#
loop_
_entity_poly.entity_id
_entity_poly.type
_entity_poly.pdbx_seq_one_letter_code
_entity_poly.pdbx_strand_id
1 'polypeptide(L)'
;MFHMRIDYHAEDLGSNPTPDKLAKCEFFLRMGSKAWYFRKIKRIEAEKKLLLPENEHGAFLIRDSESRHNDYSLSVRDGDTVKHYRIRQLDEGGFFIARRTTFRTLQELVEHYSKDSDGLCVNLCKPCVQVSQSFLHYWILSIGTIMRW
;
A
#
# COMPACT_ATOMS: atom_id res chain seq x y z
N MET A 1 3.85 -24.18 0.54
CA MET A 1 4.92 -23.29 1.01
C MET A 1 5.30 -22.38 -0.15
N PHE A 2 4.50 -21.33 -0.39
CA PHE A 2 4.74 -20.43 -1.52
C PHE A 2 5.75 -19.37 -1.10
N HIS A 3 6.94 -19.48 -1.68
CA HIS A 3 8.03 -18.54 -1.53
C HIS A 3 7.55 -17.16 -2.04
N MET A 4 7.48 -16.20 -1.13
CA MET A 4 7.16 -14.81 -1.40
C MET A 4 8.39 -14.21 -2.10
N ARG A 5 8.43 -14.33 -3.43
CA ARG A 5 9.52 -13.81 -4.23
C ARG A 5 9.39 -12.30 -4.31
N ILE A 6 10.37 -11.60 -3.76
CA ILE A 6 10.60 -10.18 -3.92
C ILE A 6 11.03 -9.99 -5.38
N ASP A 7 10.08 -9.90 -6.30
CA ASP A 7 10.42 -9.79 -7.72
C ASP A 7 10.76 -8.34 -8.07
N TYR A 8 11.97 -7.93 -7.70
CA TYR A 8 12.89 -7.10 -8.49
C TYR A 8 14.24 -7.19 -7.76
N HIS A 9 15.02 -8.22 -8.07
CA HIS A 9 16.41 -8.27 -7.65
C HIS A 9 17.21 -7.35 -8.59
N ALA A 10 18.25 -6.67 -8.08
CA ALA A 10 19.13 -5.84 -8.92
C ALA A 10 19.74 -6.62 -10.11
N GLU A 11 19.75 -7.95 -10.00
CA GLU A 11 20.16 -8.92 -11.02
C GLU A 11 19.22 -8.95 -12.25
N ASP A 12 17.96 -8.52 -12.11
CA ASP A 12 16.95 -8.47 -13.19
C ASP A 12 17.14 -7.29 -14.18
N LEU A 13 18.02 -6.35 -13.83
CA LEU A 13 18.30 -5.15 -14.65
C LEU A 13 19.19 -5.47 -15.86
N GLY A 14 19.97 -6.57 -15.82
CA GLY A 14 21.00 -6.86 -16.80
C GLY A 14 22.12 -5.81 -16.82
N SER A 15 23.16 -6.02 -17.63
CA SER A 15 24.29 -5.09 -17.73
C SER A 15 23.97 -3.76 -18.43
N ASN A 16 22.79 -3.64 -19.06
CA ASN A 16 22.32 -2.41 -19.72
C ASN A 16 20.78 -2.30 -19.68
N PRO A 17 20.19 -1.77 -18.58
CA PRO A 17 18.74 -1.67 -18.41
C PRO A 17 18.13 -0.64 -19.35
N THR A 18 16.98 -0.96 -19.94
CA THR A 18 16.22 -0.01 -20.80
C THR A 18 15.68 1.16 -19.97
N PRO A 19 15.44 2.34 -20.58
CA PRO A 19 14.84 3.49 -19.88
C PRO A 19 13.54 3.16 -19.14
N ASP A 20 12.69 2.29 -19.69
CA ASP A 20 11.45 1.85 -19.03
C ASP A 20 11.70 1.02 -17.78
N LYS A 21 12.73 0.15 -17.78
CA LYS A 21 13.13 -0.64 -16.61
C LYS A 21 13.69 0.27 -15.52
N LEU A 22 14.50 1.25 -15.90
CA LEU A 22 15.03 2.27 -14.98
C LEU A 22 13.92 3.11 -14.37
N ALA A 23 12.99 3.63 -15.18
CA ALA A 23 11.84 4.39 -14.70
C ALA A 23 10.96 3.58 -13.74
N LYS A 24 10.80 2.28 -14.01
CA LYS A 24 10.06 1.37 -13.12
C LYS A 24 10.81 1.13 -11.80
N CYS A 25 12.13 0.96 -11.83
CA CYS A 25 12.97 0.86 -10.63
C CYS A 25 12.95 2.16 -9.81
N GLU A 26 13.09 3.32 -10.45
CA GLU A 26 12.99 4.62 -9.76
C GLU A 26 11.60 4.83 -9.15
N PHE A 27 10.54 4.46 -9.87
CA PHE A 27 9.18 4.45 -9.32
C PHE A 27 9.09 3.52 -8.10
N PHE A 28 9.66 2.32 -8.19
CA PHE A 28 9.69 1.35 -7.09
C PHE A 28 10.48 1.84 -5.88
N LEU A 29 11.59 2.55 -6.07
CA LEU A 29 12.41 3.13 -5.00
C LEU A 29 11.68 4.33 -4.35
N ARG A 30 11.05 5.17 -5.18
CA ARG A 30 10.34 6.38 -4.73
C ARG A 30 9.03 6.07 -3.99
N MET A 31 8.30 5.05 -4.43
CA MET A 31 7.04 4.61 -3.80
C MET A 31 7.27 3.57 -2.70
N GLY A 32 8.32 2.77 -2.81
CA GLY A 32 8.67 1.73 -1.83
C GLY A 32 9.04 2.25 -0.45
N SER A 33 9.45 3.52 -0.36
CA SER A 33 9.77 4.20 0.90
C SER A 33 8.54 4.81 1.58
N LYS A 34 7.36 4.80 0.94
CA LYS A 34 6.14 5.39 1.50
C LYS A 34 5.44 4.40 2.42
N ALA A 35 5.27 4.79 3.68
CA ALA A 35 4.62 3.97 4.71
C ALA A 35 3.18 3.52 4.34
N TRP A 36 2.49 4.26 3.48
CA TRP A 36 1.12 3.93 3.03
C TRP A 36 1.06 3.03 1.79
N TYR A 37 2.18 2.71 1.12
CA TYR A 37 2.17 1.89 -0.09
C TYR A 37 2.55 0.43 0.20
N PHE A 38 1.58 -0.48 0.04
CA PHE A 38 1.68 -1.90 0.38
C PHE A 38 1.87 -2.80 -0.84
N ARG A 39 2.02 -2.24 -2.05
CA ARG A 39 2.30 -3.00 -3.29
C ARG A 39 1.27 -4.12 -3.53
N LYS A 40 1.73 -5.33 -3.88
CA LYS A 40 0.92 -6.50 -4.23
C LYS A 40 0.32 -7.19 -2.99
N ILE A 41 -0.53 -6.51 -2.23
CA ILE A 41 -1.43 -7.16 -1.27
C ILE A 41 -2.84 -7.30 -1.82
N LYS A 42 -3.51 -8.41 -1.46
CA LYS A 42 -4.89 -8.68 -1.85
C LYS A 42 -5.86 -7.81 -1.04
N ARG A 43 -7.08 -7.63 -1.55
CA ARG A 43 -8.16 -6.93 -0.85
C ARG A 43 -8.34 -7.43 0.58
N ILE A 44 -8.49 -8.75 0.75
CA ILE A 44 -8.73 -9.38 2.05
C ILE A 44 -7.56 -9.13 3.01
N GLU A 45 -6.33 -9.13 2.53
CA GLU A 45 -5.16 -8.85 3.36
C GLU A 45 -5.07 -7.37 3.76
N ALA A 46 -5.49 -6.46 2.88
CA ALA A 46 -5.63 -5.04 3.22
C ALA A 46 -6.70 -4.83 4.30
N GLU A 47 -7.86 -5.48 4.18
CA GLU A 47 -8.94 -5.41 5.17
C GLU A 47 -8.46 -5.88 6.55
N LYS A 48 -7.85 -7.08 6.63
CA LYS A 48 -7.30 -7.60 7.88
C LYS A 48 -6.30 -6.65 8.54
N LYS A 49 -5.37 -6.08 7.75
CA LYS A 49 -4.36 -5.16 8.27
C LYS A 49 -4.98 -3.87 8.79
N LEU A 50 -5.90 -3.26 8.04
CA LEU A 50 -6.56 -2.02 8.44
C LEU A 50 -7.42 -2.19 9.69
N LEU A 51 -8.04 -3.37 9.87
CA LEU A 51 -8.88 -3.67 11.03
C LEU A 51 -8.09 -4.06 12.30
N LEU A 52 -6.75 -4.07 12.25
CA LEU A 52 -5.94 -4.21 13.45
C LEU A 52 -6.21 -3.08 14.47
N PRO A 53 -6.21 -3.36 15.78
CA PRO A 53 -6.48 -2.35 16.82
C PRO A 53 -5.57 -1.11 16.79
N GLU A 54 -4.36 -1.25 16.25
CA GLU A 54 -3.37 -0.20 16.11
C GLU A 54 -3.74 0.86 15.07
N ASN A 55 -4.70 0.57 14.20
CA ASN A 55 -5.19 1.49 13.18
C ASN A 55 -6.49 2.15 13.64
N GLU A 56 -6.58 3.47 13.44
CA GLU A 56 -7.75 4.27 13.79
C GLU A 56 -8.69 4.47 12.59
N HIS A 57 -9.88 5.01 12.83
CA HIS A 57 -10.78 5.47 11.77
C HIS A 57 -10.06 6.47 10.84
N GLY A 58 -10.21 6.31 9.53
CA GLY A 58 -9.46 7.07 8.52
C GLY A 58 -8.04 6.53 8.24
N ALA A 59 -7.61 5.44 8.88
CA ALA A 59 -6.38 4.76 8.49
C ALA A 59 -6.48 4.21 7.06
N PHE A 60 -5.38 4.24 6.32
CA PHE A 60 -5.43 3.90 4.89
C PHE A 60 -4.16 3.24 4.37
N LEU A 61 -4.30 2.54 3.24
CA LEU A 61 -3.18 2.06 2.44
C LEU A 61 -3.51 2.08 0.96
N ILE A 62 -2.47 2.17 0.13
CA ILE A 62 -2.54 2.02 -1.32
C ILE A 62 -1.85 0.70 -1.70
N ARG A 63 -2.51 -0.07 -2.56
CA ARG A 63 -2.05 -1.37 -3.08
C ARG A 63 -2.25 -1.46 -4.58
N ASP A 64 -1.59 -2.41 -5.22
CA ASP A 64 -1.79 -2.72 -6.63
C ASP A 64 -3.21 -3.26 -6.84
N SER A 65 -3.85 -2.91 -7.95
CA SER A 65 -5.15 -3.45 -8.32
C SER A 65 -5.03 -4.93 -8.72
N GLU A 66 -5.90 -5.77 -8.14
CA GLU A 66 -5.99 -7.20 -8.50
C GLU A 66 -6.66 -7.42 -9.86
N SER A 67 -7.50 -6.47 -10.29
CA SER A 67 -8.39 -6.63 -11.44
C SER A 67 -7.83 -6.08 -12.74
N ARG A 68 -6.92 -5.11 -12.68
CA ARG A 68 -6.37 -4.42 -13.85
C ARG A 68 -4.92 -4.03 -13.63
N HIS A 69 -4.10 -4.37 -14.60
CA HIS A 69 -2.70 -3.98 -14.62
C HIS A 69 -2.58 -2.44 -14.60
N ASN A 70 -1.59 -1.93 -13.87
CA ASN A 70 -1.26 -0.50 -13.70
C ASN A 70 -2.28 0.39 -12.96
N ASP A 71 -3.45 -0.14 -12.56
CA ASP A 71 -4.33 0.56 -11.63
C ASP A 71 -3.92 0.31 -10.17
N TYR A 72 -4.31 1.22 -9.28
CA TYR A 72 -4.14 1.07 -7.84
C TYR A 72 -5.48 1.00 -7.13
N SER A 73 -5.44 0.58 -5.87
CA SER A 73 -6.59 0.61 -4.97
C SER A 73 -6.21 1.31 -3.67
N LEU A 74 -6.96 2.34 -3.32
CA LEU A 74 -6.94 2.96 -1.99
C LEU A 74 -7.92 2.20 -1.10
N SER A 75 -7.44 1.69 0.03
CA SER A 75 -8.27 1.02 1.03
C SER A 75 -8.27 1.86 2.30
N VAL A 76 -9.44 2.16 2.85
CA VAL A 76 -9.62 3.11 3.97
C VAL A 76 -10.50 2.48 5.04
N ARG A 77 -10.07 2.55 6.30
CA ARG A 77 -10.86 2.13 7.45
C ARG A 77 -11.93 3.16 7.76
N ASP A 78 -13.16 2.68 7.81
CA ASP A 78 -14.36 3.44 8.13
C ASP A 78 -15.09 2.74 9.28
N GLY A 79 -14.66 3.06 10.50
CA GLY A 79 -15.11 2.42 11.73
C GLY A 79 -14.62 0.98 11.80
N ASP A 80 -15.56 0.04 11.78
CA ASP A 80 -15.31 -1.41 11.78
C ASP A 80 -15.35 -2.03 10.38
N THR A 81 -15.43 -1.20 9.34
CA THR A 81 -15.45 -1.64 7.94
C THR A 81 -14.30 -1.03 7.15
N VAL A 82 -14.03 -1.57 5.96
CA VAL A 82 -13.04 -1.04 5.03
C VAL A 82 -13.70 -0.74 3.70
N LYS A 83 -13.49 0.48 3.20
CA LYS A 83 -13.93 0.93 1.87
C LYS A 83 -12.76 0.88 0.90
N HIS A 84 -13.05 0.56 -0.36
CA HIS A 84 -12.03 0.45 -1.40
C HIS A 84 -12.38 1.32 -2.59
N TYR A 85 -11.44 2.18 -2.96
CA TYR A 85 -11.55 3.10 -4.07
C TYR A 85 -10.54 2.73 -5.12
N ARG A 86 -10.99 2.70 -6.37
CA ARG A 86 -10.11 2.44 -7.50
C ARG A 86 -9.42 3.73 -7.91
N ILE A 87 -8.10 3.72 -7.91
CA ILE A 87 -7.27 4.79 -8.47
C ILE A 87 -6.90 4.37 -9.87
N ARG A 88 -7.39 5.12 -10.86
CA ARG A 88 -7.09 4.90 -12.28
C ARG A 88 -5.96 5.81 -12.72
N GLN A 89 -5.20 5.34 -13.71
CA GLN A 89 -4.20 6.13 -14.41
C GLN A 89 -4.79 6.75 -15.69
N LEU A 90 -4.35 7.96 -16.05
CA LEU A 90 -4.63 8.57 -17.34
C LEU A 90 -3.54 8.19 -18.36
N ASP A 91 -3.90 8.14 -19.64
CA ASP A 91 -2.98 7.81 -20.73
C ASP A 91 -1.84 8.83 -20.85
N GLU A 92 -2.13 10.11 -20.58
CA GLU A 92 -1.17 11.22 -20.58
C GLU A 92 -0.36 11.32 -19.27
N GLY A 93 -0.55 10.37 -18.34
CA GLY A 93 0.02 10.39 -17.01
C GLY A 93 -0.90 11.05 -15.97
N GLY A 94 -0.75 10.63 -14.71
CA GLY A 94 -1.56 11.10 -13.58
C GLY A 94 -2.60 10.10 -13.10
N PHE A 95 -3.20 10.40 -11.95
CA PHE A 95 -4.02 9.51 -11.14
C PHE A 95 -5.34 10.16 -10.75
N PHE A 96 -6.41 9.38 -10.68
CA PHE A 96 -7.70 9.87 -10.19
C PHE A 96 -8.55 8.75 -9.59
N ILE A 97 -9.40 9.10 -8.62
CA ILE A 97 -10.51 8.25 -8.16
C ILE A 97 -11.79 8.68 -8.89
N ALA A 98 -12.09 9.98 -8.86
CA ALA A 98 -13.15 10.62 -9.62
C ALA A 98 -12.55 11.51 -10.72
N ARG A 99 -13.07 11.44 -11.96
CA ARG A 99 -12.52 12.15 -13.13
C ARG A 99 -12.45 13.69 -12.96
N ARG A 100 -13.22 14.25 -12.03
CA ARG A 100 -13.24 15.70 -11.73
C ARG A 100 -11.96 16.22 -11.08
N THR A 101 -11.18 15.35 -10.45
CA THR A 101 -9.95 15.71 -9.74
C THR A 101 -8.84 14.75 -10.14
N THR A 102 -7.77 15.28 -10.73
CA THR A 102 -6.63 14.52 -11.22
C THR A 102 -5.35 14.97 -10.54
N PHE A 103 -4.41 14.04 -10.34
CA PHE A 103 -3.17 14.26 -9.60
C PHE A 103 -1.98 13.77 -10.42
N ARG A 104 -0.83 14.45 -10.35
CA ARG A 104 0.37 14.01 -11.07
C ARG A 104 1.03 12.83 -10.38
N THR A 105 0.90 12.75 -9.06
CA THR A 105 1.48 11.68 -8.24
C THR A 105 0.47 11.12 -7.24
N LEU A 106 0.69 9.87 -6.80
CA LEU A 106 -0.09 9.28 -5.71
C LEU A 106 0.10 10.04 -4.38
N GLN A 107 1.24 10.70 -4.19
CA GLN A 107 1.50 11.55 -3.03
C GLN A 107 0.54 12.75 -3.01
N GLU A 108 0.38 13.45 -4.13
CA GLU A 108 -0.58 14.57 -4.26
C GLU A 108 -2.03 14.09 -4.03
N LEU A 109 -2.37 12.90 -4.53
CA LEU A 109 -3.68 12.28 -4.28
C LEU A 109 -3.91 12.08 -2.78
N VAL A 110 -2.93 11.51 -2.06
CA VAL A 110 -3.02 11.28 -0.62
C VAL A 110 -3.15 12.62 0.13
N GLU A 111 -2.33 13.61 -0.21
CA GLU A 111 -2.37 14.94 0.42
C GLU A 111 -3.71 15.65 0.25
N HIS A 112 -4.33 15.54 -0.93
CA HIS A 112 -5.68 16.06 -1.19
C HIS A 112 -6.71 15.38 -0.29
N TYR A 113 -6.77 14.05 -0.33
CA TYR A 113 -7.78 13.28 0.40
C TYR A 113 -7.56 13.26 1.93
N SER A 114 -6.39 13.67 2.40
CA SER A 114 -6.15 13.98 3.81
C SER A 114 -6.80 15.31 4.23
N LYS A 115 -6.83 16.32 3.35
CA LYS A 115 -7.40 17.65 3.65
C LYS A 115 -8.91 17.69 3.47
N ASP A 116 -9.42 17.06 2.42
CA ASP A 116 -10.85 16.99 2.10
C ASP A 116 -11.19 15.58 1.61
N SER A 117 -12.21 14.96 2.20
CA SER A 117 -12.67 13.64 1.76
C SER A 117 -13.14 13.64 0.30
N ASP A 118 -13.64 14.76 -0.22
CA ASP A 118 -14.00 14.96 -1.63
C ASP A 118 -14.77 13.75 -2.25
N GLY A 119 -15.71 13.19 -1.48
CA GLY A 119 -16.53 12.03 -1.85
C GLY A 119 -16.01 10.65 -1.41
N LEU A 120 -14.89 10.58 -0.69
CA LEU A 120 -14.52 9.40 0.11
C LEU A 120 -15.42 9.30 1.34
N CYS A 121 -15.43 8.13 1.98
CA CYS A 121 -16.21 7.91 3.20
C CYS A 121 -15.70 8.80 4.35
N VAL A 122 -14.39 9.03 4.39
CA VAL A 122 -13.68 9.74 5.46
C VAL A 122 -12.42 10.39 4.90
N ASN A 123 -11.91 11.41 5.57
CA ASN A 123 -10.58 11.96 5.29
C ASN A 123 -9.49 10.92 5.59
N LEU A 124 -8.41 10.96 4.82
CA LEU A 124 -7.23 10.12 5.06
C LEU A 124 -6.43 10.65 6.26
N CYS A 125 -6.32 9.85 7.31
CA CYS A 125 -5.64 10.23 8.54
C CYS A 125 -4.19 9.73 8.56
N LYS A 126 -3.98 8.49 9.01
CA LYS A 126 -2.64 7.89 9.17
C LYS A 126 -2.45 6.72 8.21
N PRO A 127 -1.23 6.50 7.68
CA PRO A 127 -0.89 5.26 7.00
C PRO A 127 -1.19 4.04 7.88
N CYS A 128 -1.69 2.96 7.28
CA CYS A 128 -1.84 1.67 7.94
C CYS A 128 -0.49 1.23 8.51
N VAL A 129 -0.50 0.72 9.75
CA VAL A 129 0.73 0.18 10.35
C VAL A 129 1.29 -0.94 9.47
N GLN A 130 2.52 -0.74 8.98
CA GLN A 130 3.28 -1.79 8.33
C GLN A 130 3.90 -2.62 9.43
N VAL A 131 3.22 -3.67 9.84
CA VAL A 131 3.89 -4.66 10.68
C VAL A 131 4.88 -5.40 9.79
N SER A 132 6.10 -4.83 9.69
CA SER A 132 7.29 -5.59 9.33
C SER A 132 7.35 -6.81 10.25
N GLN A 133 8.13 -7.83 9.94
CA GLN A 133 8.20 -9.11 10.69
C GLN A 133 8.68 -8.99 12.16
N SER A 134 8.42 -7.91 12.87
CA SER A 134 8.60 -7.74 14.31
C SER A 134 7.67 -8.64 15.15
N PHE A 135 6.62 -9.23 14.57
CA PHE A 135 5.82 -10.25 15.26
C PHE A 135 6.58 -11.54 15.58
N LEU A 136 7.63 -11.90 14.83
CA LEU A 136 8.47 -13.05 15.23
C LEU A 136 9.24 -12.76 16.52
N HIS A 137 9.65 -11.50 16.76
CA HIS A 137 10.38 -11.14 17.96
C HIS A 137 9.49 -11.16 19.22
N TYR A 138 8.24 -10.68 19.11
CA TYR A 138 7.30 -10.73 20.24
C TYR A 138 6.70 -12.13 20.48
N TRP A 139 6.43 -12.90 19.42
CA TRP A 139 5.91 -14.27 19.57
C TRP A 139 6.95 -15.20 20.20
N ILE A 140 8.25 -15.07 19.88
CA ILE A 140 9.33 -15.82 20.53
C ILE A 140 9.45 -15.45 22.02
N LEU A 141 9.30 -14.17 22.38
CA LEU A 141 9.36 -13.72 23.78
C LEU A 141 8.13 -14.16 24.60
N SER A 142 6.95 -14.30 23.99
CA SER A 142 5.75 -14.81 24.67
C SER A 142 5.69 -16.33 24.81
N ILE A 143 6.47 -17.09 24.03
CA ILE A 143 6.54 -18.57 24.17
C ILE A 143 7.63 -18.99 25.17
N GLY A 144 8.57 -18.09 25.48
CA GLY A 144 9.71 -18.34 26.38
C GLY A 144 9.42 -18.39 27.89
N THR A 145 8.25 -18.85 28.34
CA THR A 145 8.01 -19.13 29.79
C THR A 145 7.63 -20.60 30.07
N ILE A 146 7.77 -21.51 29.12
CA ILE A 146 7.58 -22.95 29.39
C ILE A 146 8.73 -23.76 28.77
N MET A 147 9.85 -23.80 29.48
CA MET A 147 10.54 -25.03 29.86
C MET A 147 11.62 -24.65 30.87
N ARG A 148 11.18 -24.55 32.12
CA ARG A 148 12.05 -24.67 33.30
C ARG A 148 11.95 -26.13 33.74
N TRP A 149 13.10 -26.73 34.00
CA TRP A 149 13.39 -28.14 34.36
C TRP A 149 13.61 -29.08 33.17
#